data_AF-A0A6A0A9C0-F1
#
_entry.id   AF-A0A6A0A9C0-F1
#
_cell.length_a   1.000
_cell.length_b   1.000
_cell.length_c   1.000
_cell.angle_alpha   90.00
_cell.angle_beta   90.00
_cell.angle_gamma   90.00
#
_symmetry.space_group_name_H-M   'P 1'
#
loop_
_entity.id
_entity.type
_entity.pdbx_description
1 polymer ?
#
loop_
_entity_poly.entity_id
_entity_poly.type
_entity_poly.pdbx_seq_one_letter_code
_entity_poly.pdbx_strand_id
1 'polypeptide(L)'
;MVKAQAQPAHRLILFLQQSSVEWASSLWLNVVQEVDPGFQRTVFVASKFDNRLKEFAERWEIDKYLAATGYLPSNVRPFFVALPKDRAIQSSSDWRKQMSEVDVSITKHMREGIKGGFDEERFASRIGFNNLKK
;
A
#
# COMPACT_ATOMS: atom_id res chain seq x y z
N MET A 1 13.24 -6.58 -20.40
CA MET A 1 12.62 -5.24 -20.60
C MET A 1 12.41 -4.49 -19.29
N VAL A 2 11.66 -5.02 -18.30
CA VAL A 2 11.43 -4.34 -17.00
C VAL A 2 12.71 -4.15 -16.18
N LYS A 3 13.53 -5.21 -16.02
CA LYS A 3 14.80 -5.13 -15.29
C LYS A 3 15.72 -4.03 -15.84
N ALA A 4 15.86 -3.93 -17.16
CA ALA A 4 16.66 -2.89 -17.80
C ALA A 4 16.14 -1.46 -17.53
N GLN A 5 14.82 -1.28 -17.39
CA GLN A 5 14.24 0.02 -17.03
C GLN A 5 14.44 0.36 -15.55
N ALA A 6 14.46 -0.65 -14.69
CA ALA A 6 14.68 -0.51 -13.25
C ALA A 6 16.18 -0.45 -12.87
N GLN A 7 17.09 -0.96 -13.70
CA GLN A 7 18.53 -1.07 -13.42
C GLN A 7 19.22 0.27 -13.11
N PRO A 8 18.94 1.39 -13.81
CA PRO A 8 19.64 2.65 -13.54
C PRO A 8 19.35 3.17 -12.12
N ALA A 9 20.41 3.39 -11.34
CA ALA A 9 20.31 3.75 -9.92
C ALA A 9 19.63 5.10 -9.65
N HIS A 10 19.62 6.00 -10.63
CA HIS A 10 18.97 7.32 -10.51
C HIS A 10 17.43 7.26 -10.62
N ARG A 11 16.84 6.10 -10.91
CA ARG A 11 15.39 5.95 -11.08
C ARG A 11 14.74 5.41 -9.82
N LEU A 12 13.61 6.00 -9.44
CA LEU A 12 12.74 5.43 -8.42
C LEU A 12 11.97 4.24 -9.01
N ILE A 13 11.77 3.21 -8.18
CA ILE A 13 10.95 2.05 -8.51
C ILE A 13 9.66 2.17 -7.72
N LEU A 14 8.53 2.24 -8.43
CA LEU A 14 7.20 2.14 -7.82
C LEU A 14 6.74 0.68 -7.93
N PHE A 15 6.82 -0.07 -6.83
CA PHE A 15 6.38 -1.45 -6.77
C PHE A 15 4.90 -1.51 -6.38
N LEU A 16 4.04 -1.51 -7.40
CA LEU A 16 2.59 -1.56 -7.22
C LEU A 16 2.10 -3.02 -7.19
N GLN A 17 1.47 -3.42 -6.09
CA GLN A 17 0.83 -4.73 -5.92
C GLN A 17 -0.64 -4.55 -5.57
N GLN A 18 -1.48 -5.54 -5.86
CA GLN A 18 -2.87 -5.57 -5.36
C GLN A 18 -2.90 -6.22 -3.97
N SER A 19 -3.60 -5.60 -3.03
CA SER A 19 -3.70 -6.03 -1.63
C SER A 19 -4.36 -7.40 -1.44
N SER A 20 -5.11 -7.87 -2.44
CA SER A 20 -5.76 -9.18 -2.44
C SER A 20 -4.81 -10.35 -2.74
N VAL A 21 -3.55 -10.06 -3.04
CA VAL A 21 -2.51 -11.07 -3.26
C VAL A 21 -1.60 -11.06 -2.02
N GLU A 22 -1.22 -12.24 -1.52
CA GLU A 22 -0.24 -12.31 -0.43
C GLU A 22 1.03 -11.53 -0.80
N TRP A 23 1.58 -10.82 0.18
CA TRP A 23 2.90 -10.21 0.05
C TRP A 23 3.90 -11.29 -0.43
N ALA A 24 4.84 -10.93 -1.31
CA ALA A 24 5.86 -11.82 -1.88
C ALA A 24 5.43 -12.95 -2.84
N SER A 25 4.15 -13.12 -3.22
CA SER A 25 3.83 -14.06 -4.32
C SER A 25 4.23 -13.52 -5.71
N SER A 26 4.82 -12.32 -5.76
CA SER A 26 5.16 -11.65 -7.01
C SER A 26 6.56 -12.03 -7.46
N LEU A 27 6.66 -12.74 -8.59
CA LEU A 27 7.91 -12.99 -9.34
C LEU A 27 8.78 -11.73 -9.46
N TRP A 28 8.16 -10.55 -9.47
CA TRP A 28 8.82 -9.26 -9.61
C TRP A 28 9.57 -8.79 -8.36
N LEU A 29 9.27 -9.31 -7.17
CA LEU A 29 10.00 -8.93 -5.96
C LEU A 29 11.47 -9.32 -6.07
N ASN A 30 11.76 -10.52 -6.57
CA ASN A 30 13.13 -11.00 -6.82
C ASN A 30 13.84 -10.11 -7.84
N VAL A 31 13.16 -9.74 -8.93
CA VAL A 31 13.72 -8.86 -9.96
C VAL A 31 14.07 -7.49 -9.39
N VAL A 32 13.23 -6.93 -8.51
CA VAL A 32 13.52 -5.66 -7.84
C VAL A 32 14.67 -5.80 -6.85
N GLN A 33 14.69 -6.89 -6.07
CA GLN A 33 15.79 -7.16 -5.13
C GLN A 33 17.14 -7.30 -5.84
N GLU A 34 17.18 -7.86 -7.05
CA GLU A 34 18.41 -7.92 -7.86
C GLU A 34 18.95 -6.55 -8.26
N VAL A 35 18.09 -5.54 -8.45
CA VAL A 35 18.48 -4.20 -8.93
C VAL A 35 18.49 -3.12 -7.83
N ASP A 36 17.87 -3.41 -6.69
CA ASP A 36 17.81 -2.57 -5.48
C ASP A 36 17.74 -3.46 -4.21
N PRO A 37 18.83 -4.16 -3.84
CA PRO A 37 18.81 -5.16 -2.76
C PRO A 37 18.39 -4.63 -1.38
N GLY A 38 18.67 -3.35 -1.11
CA GLY A 38 18.29 -2.67 0.13
C GLY A 38 16.97 -1.91 0.05
N PHE A 39 16.28 -1.97 -1.10
CA PHE A 39 15.05 -1.23 -1.38
C PHE A 39 15.17 0.29 -1.15
N GLN A 40 16.35 0.87 -1.39
CA GLN A 40 16.64 2.27 -1.05
C GLN A 40 15.92 3.26 -1.96
N ARG A 41 15.58 2.83 -3.19
CA ARG A 41 14.87 3.64 -4.19
C ARG A 41 13.54 3.01 -4.62
N THR A 42 13.11 1.97 -3.90
CA THR A 42 11.85 1.28 -4.14
C THR A 42 10.78 1.75 -3.17
N VAL A 43 9.65 2.21 -3.70
CA VAL A 43 8.44 2.53 -2.95
C VAL A 43 7.43 1.42 -3.16
N PHE A 44 7.04 0.74 -2.09
CA PHE A 44 6.04 -0.33 -2.12
C PHE A 44 4.65 0.24 -1.91
N VAL A 45 3.71 -0.11 -2.80
CA VAL A 45 2.32 0.33 -2.72
C VAL A 45 1.38 -0.85 -2.91
N ALA A 46 0.57 -1.15 -1.90
CA ALA A 46 -0.52 -2.10 -1.96
C ALA A 46 -1.83 -1.37 -2.32
N SER A 47 -2.37 -1.67 -3.49
CA SER A 47 -3.58 -1.06 -4.06
C SER A 47 -4.82 -1.92 -3.82
N LYS A 48 -6.02 -1.34 -3.93
CA LYS A 48 -7.30 -2.02 -3.63
C LYS A 48 -7.37 -2.48 -2.18
N PHE A 49 -6.78 -1.71 -1.27
CA PHE A 49 -6.73 -2.05 0.14
C PHE A 49 -8.12 -2.19 0.77
N ASP A 50 -9.10 -1.42 0.28
CA ASP A 50 -10.52 -1.50 0.65
C ASP A 50 -11.12 -2.90 0.50
N ASN A 51 -10.68 -3.67 -0.50
CA ASN A 51 -11.13 -5.04 -0.68
C ASN A 51 -10.56 -5.98 0.39
N ARG A 52 -9.28 -5.80 0.73
CA ARG A 52 -8.59 -6.65 1.71
C ARG A 52 -9.07 -6.38 3.14
N LEU A 53 -9.43 -5.13 3.44
CA LEU A 53 -9.91 -4.72 4.77
C LEU A 53 -11.10 -5.54 5.26
N LYS A 54 -11.99 -5.95 4.36
CA LYS A 54 -13.19 -6.73 4.68
C LYS A 54 -12.89 -8.12 5.25
N GLU A 55 -11.67 -8.60 5.09
CA GLU A 55 -11.23 -9.92 5.55
C GLU A 55 -10.66 -9.89 6.97
N PHE A 56 -10.37 -8.70 7.54
CA PHE A 56 -9.79 -8.58 8.87
C PHE A 56 -10.89 -8.45 9.93
N ALA A 57 -10.81 -9.29 10.96
CA ALA A 57 -11.71 -9.25 12.11
C ALA A 57 -11.00 -8.73 13.36
N GLU A 58 -9.70 -9.02 13.53
CA GLU A 58 -8.94 -8.68 14.72
C GLU A 58 -7.69 -7.83 14.43
N ARG A 59 -7.31 -6.99 15.39
CA ARG A 59 -6.14 -6.09 15.31
C ARG A 59 -4.86 -6.79 14.86
N TRP A 60 -4.57 -7.98 15.38
CA TRP A 60 -3.32 -8.67 15.06
C TRP A 60 -3.23 -9.08 13.58
N GLU A 61 -4.36 -9.34 12.92
CA GLU A 61 -4.42 -9.72 11.51
C GLU A 61 -4.02 -8.55 10.62
N ILE A 62 -4.63 -7.38 10.87
CA ILE A 62 -4.31 -6.17 10.12
C ILE A 62 -2.91 -5.67 10.44
N ASP A 63 -2.48 -5.65 11.71
CA ASP A 63 -1.14 -5.19 12.09
C ASP A 63 -0.04 -6.10 11.47
N LYS A 64 -0.26 -7.42 11.42
CA LYS A 64 0.63 -8.36 10.74
C LYS A 64 0.70 -8.08 9.24
N TYR A 65 -0.45 -7.83 8.60
CA TYR A 65 -0.51 -7.51 7.17
C TYR A 65 0.16 -6.17 6.83
N LEU A 66 -0.10 -5.13 7.62
CA LEU A 66 0.48 -3.79 7.43
C LEU A 66 2.00 -3.75 7.70
N ALA A 67 2.48 -4.63 8.57
CA ALA A 67 3.91 -4.83 8.80
C ALA A 67 4.61 -5.58 7.67
N ALA A 68 3.86 -6.25 6.78
CA ALA A 68 4.40 -7.16 5.76
C ALA A 68 5.40 -8.18 6.34
N THR A 69 5.15 -8.63 7.59
CA THR A 69 6.05 -9.50 8.34
C THR A 69 6.25 -10.82 7.61
N GLY A 70 7.52 -11.19 7.40
CA GLY A 70 7.89 -12.43 6.70
C GLY A 70 8.03 -12.27 5.17
N TYR A 71 7.69 -11.09 4.64
CA TYR A 71 7.72 -10.85 3.20
C TYR A 71 8.63 -9.69 2.80
N LEU A 72 8.62 -8.61 3.57
CA LEU A 72 9.51 -7.47 3.38
C LEU A 72 10.46 -7.33 4.57
N PRO A 73 11.70 -6.83 4.35
CA PRO A 73 12.60 -6.46 5.43
C PRO A 73 11.97 -5.41 6.36
N SER A 74 12.35 -5.41 7.64
CA SER A 74 11.76 -4.54 8.67
C SER A 74 11.96 -3.04 8.44
N ASN A 75 12.95 -2.65 7.64
CA ASN A 75 13.20 -1.27 7.24
C ASN A 75 12.29 -0.80 6.09
N VAL A 76 11.62 -1.72 5.40
CA VAL A 76 10.70 -1.38 4.31
C VAL A 76 9.30 -1.16 4.89
N ARG A 77 8.71 -0.03 4.52
CA ARG A 77 7.40 0.38 5.03
C ARG A 77 6.45 0.64 3.86
N PRO A 78 5.62 -0.33 3.46
CA PRO A 78 4.72 -0.18 2.33
C PRO A 78 3.61 0.83 2.61
N PHE A 79 3.11 1.47 1.55
CA PHE A 79 1.89 2.26 1.54
C PHE A 79 0.69 1.42 1.15
N PHE A 80 -0.49 1.77 1.66
CA PHE A 80 -1.74 1.06 1.40
C PHE A 80 -2.78 2.05 0.89
N VAL A 81 -3.31 1.81 -0.30
CA VAL A 81 -4.16 2.79 -1.00
C VAL A 81 -5.36 2.11 -1.66
N ALA A 82 -6.43 2.87 -1.84
CA ALA A 82 -7.57 2.49 -2.68
C ALA A 82 -8.10 3.70 -3.43
N LEU A 83 -8.68 3.46 -4.60
CA LEU A 83 -9.27 4.51 -5.43
C LEU A 83 -10.80 4.46 -5.35
N PRO A 84 -11.48 5.58 -5.60
CA PRO A 84 -12.92 5.58 -5.82
C PRO A 84 -13.32 4.57 -6.90
N LYS A 85 -14.46 3.90 -6.69
CA LYS A 85 -14.98 2.86 -7.60
C LYS A 85 -15.68 3.46 -8.81
N ASP A 86 -16.35 4.59 -8.61
CA ASP A 86 -16.97 5.33 -9.70
C ASP A 86 -15.90 6.10 -10.47
N ARG A 87 -15.85 5.90 -11.78
CA ARG A 87 -14.89 6.50 -12.70
C ARG A 87 -15.57 7.37 -13.75
N ALA A 88 -16.78 7.85 -13.47
CA ALA A 88 -17.42 8.86 -14.30
C ALA A 88 -16.43 10.01 -14.60
N ILE A 89 -16.53 10.60 -15.79
CA ILE A 89 -15.68 11.74 -16.15
C ILE A 89 -15.98 12.87 -15.17
N GLN A 90 -15.03 13.14 -14.28
CA GLN A 90 -15.11 14.10 -13.21
C GLN A 90 -13.96 15.09 -13.33
N SER A 91 -14.14 16.29 -12.78
CA SER A 91 -13.05 17.25 -12.70
C SER A 91 -11.91 16.71 -11.83
N SER A 92 -10.68 17.17 -12.06
CA SER A 92 -9.54 16.75 -11.23
C SER A 92 -9.68 17.15 -9.75
N SER A 93 -10.48 18.17 -9.42
CA SER A 93 -10.79 18.53 -8.03
C SER A 93 -11.75 17.55 -7.39
N ASP A 94 -12.80 17.14 -8.11
CA ASP A 94 -13.78 16.17 -7.60
C ASP A 94 -13.12 14.82 -7.37
N TRP A 95 -12.25 14.39 -8.29
CA TRP A 95 -11.49 13.15 -8.13
C TRP A 95 -10.62 13.15 -6.87
N ARG A 96 -9.89 14.24 -6.60
CA ARG A 96 -9.08 14.37 -5.38
C ARG A 96 -9.93 14.35 -4.11
N LYS A 97 -11.10 14.99 -4.14
CA LYS A 97 -12.05 14.97 -3.02
C LYS A 97 -12.51 13.54 -2.73
N GLN A 98 -12.91 12.79 -3.75
CA GLN A 98 -13.33 11.39 -3.59
C GLN A 98 -12.20 10.49 -3.10
N MET A 99 -10.97 10.69 -3.58
CA MET A 99 -9.81 9.98 -3.04
C MET A 99 -9.63 10.24 -1.54
N SER A 100 -9.79 11.50 -1.11
CA SER A 100 -9.73 11.85 0.32
C SER A 100 -10.87 11.23 1.13
N GLU A 101 -12.08 11.13 0.56
CA GLU A 101 -13.22 10.46 1.20
C GLU A 101 -12.97 8.95 1.35
N VAL A 102 -12.35 8.32 0.34
CA VAL A 102 -11.92 6.91 0.41
C VAL A 102 -10.87 6.71 1.50
N ASP A 103 -9.85 7.58 1.58
CA ASP A 103 -8.83 7.53 2.63
C ASP A 103 -9.49 7.60 4.03
N VAL A 104 -10.42 8.53 4.24
CA VAL A 104 -11.18 8.67 5.50
C VAL A 104 -12.00 7.41 5.79
N SER A 105 -12.70 6.87 4.80
CA SER A 105 -13.50 5.65 4.95
C SER A 105 -12.65 4.43 5.33
N ILE A 106 -11.45 4.31 4.75
CA ILE A 106 -10.50 3.25 5.08
C ILE A 106 -10.06 3.38 6.54
N THR A 107 -9.57 4.55 6.95
CA THR A 107 -9.09 4.75 8.32
C THR A 107 -10.21 4.53 9.33
N LYS A 108 -11.43 4.99 9.04
CA LYS A 108 -12.60 4.73 9.89
C LYS A 108 -12.87 3.23 10.04
N HIS A 109 -12.88 2.48 8.94
CA HIS A 109 -13.10 1.03 8.98
C HIS A 109 -12.00 0.31 9.77
N MET A 110 -10.74 0.72 9.63
CA MET A 110 -9.63 0.13 10.40
C MET A 110 -9.76 0.41 11.90
N ARG A 111 -10.30 1.57 12.31
CA ARG A 111 -10.50 1.93 13.73
C ARG A 111 -11.72 1.23 14.34
N GLU A 112 -12.84 1.25 13.63
CA GLU A 112 -14.15 0.92 14.17
C GLU A 112 -14.69 -0.44 13.68
N GLY A 113 -14.29 -0.86 12.47
CA GLY A 113 -14.76 -2.09 11.84
C GLY A 113 -13.96 -3.34 12.21
N ILE A 114 -12.79 -3.18 12.83
CA ILE A 114 -11.90 -4.27 13.25
C ILE A 114 -11.84 -4.29 14.78
N LYS A 115 -11.97 -5.49 15.37
CA LYS A 115 -11.91 -5.65 16.83
C LYS A 115 -10.53 -5.26 17.34
N GLY A 116 -10.50 -4.22 18.17
CA GLY A 116 -9.28 -3.64 18.72
C GLY A 116 -8.58 -2.64 17.79
N GLY A 117 -9.17 -2.33 16.62
CA GLY A 117 -8.63 -1.36 15.68
C GLY A 117 -7.34 -1.82 15.00
N PHE A 118 -6.40 -0.89 14.84
CA PHE A 118 -5.03 -1.13 14.35
C PHE A 118 -4.03 -0.24 15.11
N ASP A 119 -2.74 -0.53 14.98
CA ASP A 119 -1.68 0.33 15.54
C ASP A 119 -1.52 1.63 14.73
N GLU A 120 -2.29 2.64 15.10
CA GLU A 120 -2.30 3.92 14.39
C GLU A 120 -0.97 4.64 14.43
N GLU A 121 -0.32 4.67 15.58
CA GLU A 121 0.98 5.33 15.75
C GLU A 121 2.01 4.77 14.78
N ARG A 122 1.95 3.45 14.55
CA ARG A 122 2.88 2.77 13.65
C ARG A 122 2.49 2.86 12.18
N PHE A 123 1.21 2.82 11.83
CA PHE A 123 0.77 2.60 10.45
C PHE A 123 0.07 3.79 9.78
N ALA A 124 -0.52 4.73 10.52
CA ALA A 124 -1.38 5.78 9.95
C ALA A 124 -0.71 6.62 8.86
N SER A 125 0.59 6.93 9.02
CA SER A 125 1.38 7.71 8.05
C SER A 125 1.59 7.04 6.69
N ARG A 126 1.10 5.81 6.51
CA ARG A 126 1.28 5.00 5.29
C ARG A 126 -0.04 4.51 4.69
N ILE A 127 -1.17 4.97 5.22
CA ILE A 127 -2.50 4.63 4.72
C ILE A 127 -3.04 5.81 3.91
N GLY A 128 -3.56 5.52 2.73
CA GLY A 128 -4.23 6.48 1.86
C GLY A 128 -3.31 7.20 0.87
N PHE A 129 -3.91 7.71 -0.20
CA PHE A 129 -3.18 8.44 -1.25
C PHE A 129 -2.62 9.77 -0.76
N ASN A 130 -3.28 10.42 0.20
CA ASN A 130 -2.80 11.68 0.77
C ASN A 130 -1.46 11.54 1.50
N ASN A 131 -1.15 10.33 1.97
CA ASN A 131 0.11 9.99 2.64
C ASN A 131 1.16 9.42 1.68
N LEU A 132 0.78 9.02 0.46
CA LEU A 132 1.71 8.62 -0.60
C LEU A 132 2.38 9.86 -1.22
N LYS A 133 3.16 10.57 -0.41
CA LYS A 133 3.97 11.72 -0.80
C LYS A 133 5.41 11.38 -0.53
N LYS A 134 6.27 11.65 -1.51
CA LYS A 134 7.72 11.62 -1.33
C LYS A 134 8.22 13.04 -1.17
#